data_AF-A0A2M9BQ48-F1
#
_entry.id   AF-A0A2M9BQ48-F1
#
_cell.length_a   1.000
_cell.length_b   1.000
_cell.length_c   1.000
_cell.angle_alpha   90.00
_cell.angle_beta   90.00
_cell.angle_gamma   90.00
#
_symmetry.space_group_name_H-M   'P 1'
#
loop_
_entity.id
_entity.type
_entity.pdbx_description
1 polymer ?
#
loop_
_entity_poly.entity_id
_entity_poly.type
_entity_poly.pdbx_seq_one_letter_code
_entity_poly.pdbx_strand_id
1 'polypeptide(L)'
;MLLALPASFNCRVLALLLLALLAPPGARAKCMSTGLSFWPRSQTIRQNSLLVVDAYYQSQVLLTGLGTTHEAFLRAGDQRIPLEVVQLLPGEFAVTQAVLRPRRQLEVGKQYEVVIVAAGKKATGKTNLVFQHHRGKAVYTVVAGQDDTAPQWLTLPTEKGQQYQEFGCGPEVSVDFMGRVQDDSEYLVKATVQNLTTGQATSYYLHPDEQGTIYIGHGMCGGAFRLQNGKSYSVTCALMDAAGNTTAWTQPALPFTAPVPNHKALVKPEPRLPGE
;
A
#
# COMPACT_ATOMS: atom_id res chain seq x y z
N MET A 1 -48.34 36.43 -32.38
CA MET A 1 -46.91 36.51 -32.69
C MET A 1 -46.27 35.17 -32.28
N LEU A 2 -46.51 34.13 -33.09
CA LEU A 2 -45.92 32.81 -32.92
C LEU A 2 -44.68 32.74 -33.82
N LEU A 3 -43.50 32.58 -33.24
CA LEU A 3 -42.28 32.29 -33.99
C LEU A 3 -42.29 30.79 -34.35
N ALA A 4 -42.46 30.51 -35.63
CA ALA A 4 -42.37 29.17 -36.20
C ALA A 4 -40.90 28.71 -36.19
N LEU A 5 -40.64 27.56 -35.58
CA LEU A 5 -39.36 26.86 -35.65
C LEU A 5 -39.26 26.11 -36.99
N PRO A 6 -38.09 26.11 -37.67
CA PRO A 6 -37.93 25.44 -38.96
C PRO A 6 -38.02 23.91 -38.82
N ALA A 7 -38.88 23.33 -39.66
CA ALA A 7 -39.14 21.89 -39.78
C ALA A 7 -38.02 21.17 -40.55
N SER A 8 -36.85 21.03 -39.92
CA SER A 8 -35.81 20.09 -40.37
C SER A 8 -34.83 19.76 -39.24
N PHE A 9 -35.34 19.59 -38.02
CA PHE A 9 -34.54 18.99 -36.96
C PHE A 9 -34.39 17.50 -37.23
N ASN A 10 -33.25 17.13 -37.83
CA ASN A 10 -32.85 15.75 -38.09
C ASN A 10 -33.03 14.91 -36.82
N CYS A 11 -33.98 13.97 -36.85
CA CYS A 11 -34.29 13.04 -35.75
C CYS A 11 -33.03 12.31 -35.23
N ARG A 12 -32.02 12.12 -36.08
CA ARG A 12 -30.69 11.60 -35.73
C ARG A 12 -29.91 12.49 -34.77
N VAL A 13 -29.98 13.81 -34.91
CA VAL A 13 -29.27 14.77 -34.04
C VAL A 13 -29.92 14.82 -32.65
N LEU A 14 -31.25 14.76 -32.59
CA LEU A 14 -31.98 14.73 -31.33
C LEU A 14 -31.74 13.41 -30.58
N ALA A 15 -31.70 12.28 -31.29
CA ALA A 15 -31.38 10.97 -30.71
C ALA A 15 -29.95 10.91 -30.16
N LEU A 16 -28.96 11.50 -30.85
CA LEU A 16 -27.57 11.58 -30.36
C LEU A 16 -27.42 12.48 -29.13
N LEU A 17 -28.14 13.61 -29.09
CA LEU A 17 -28.19 14.49 -27.91
C LEU A 17 -28.84 13.79 -26.70
N LEU A 18 -29.94 13.06 -26.91
CA LEU A 18 -30.59 12.26 -25.86
C LEU A 18 -29.69 11.12 -25.35
N LEU A 19 -28.94 10.43 -26.22
CA LEU A 19 -27.98 9.39 -25.80
C LEU A 19 -26.82 9.97 -24.98
N ALA A 20 -26.36 11.19 -25.31
CA ALA A 20 -25.31 11.88 -24.55
C ALA A 20 -25.80 12.39 -23.18
N LEU A 21 -27.08 12.75 -23.06
CA LEU A 21 -27.74 13.13 -21.80
C LEU A 21 -28.07 11.91 -20.91
N LEU A 22 -28.16 10.71 -21.49
CA LEU A 22 -28.35 9.43 -20.77
C LEU A 22 -27.04 8.77 -20.36
N ALA A 23 -25.87 9.37 -20.68
CA ALA A 23 -24.60 8.86 -20.19
C ALA A 23 -24.58 8.98 -18.66
N PRO A 24 -24.56 7.85 -17.90
CA PRO A 24 -24.53 7.93 -16.46
C PRO A 24 -23.29 8.73 -16.03
N PRO A 25 -23.41 9.65 -15.06
CA PRO A 25 -22.25 10.37 -14.55
C PRO A 25 -21.22 9.33 -14.12
N GLY A 26 -20.03 9.40 -14.74
CA GLY A 26 -19.02 8.35 -14.69
C GLY A 26 -18.85 7.82 -13.27
N ALA A 27 -19.10 6.51 -13.10
CA ALA A 27 -18.89 5.82 -11.85
C ALA A 27 -17.44 6.06 -11.43
N ARG A 28 -17.23 6.97 -10.47
CA ARG A 28 -15.91 7.24 -9.93
C ARG A 28 -15.50 6.01 -9.13
N ALA A 29 -14.63 5.20 -9.72
CA ALA A 29 -14.10 4.02 -9.06
C ALA A 29 -13.41 4.46 -7.75
N LYS A 30 -13.67 3.74 -6.66
CA LYS A 30 -13.02 3.93 -5.34
C LYS A 30 -11.48 3.85 -5.44
N CYS A 31 -10.96 3.23 -6.51
CA CYS A 31 -9.53 3.07 -6.78
C CYS A 31 -8.83 4.34 -7.32
N MET A 32 -9.53 5.46 -7.56
CA MET A 32 -8.88 6.72 -7.93
C MET A 32 -8.30 7.51 -6.73
N SER A 33 -8.38 6.96 -5.52
CA SER A 33 -7.76 7.60 -4.35
C SER A 33 -6.24 7.63 -4.53
N THR A 34 -5.59 8.66 -4.01
CA THR A 34 -4.13 8.77 -3.95
C THR A 34 -3.76 8.97 -2.50
N GLY A 35 -2.61 8.44 -2.09
CA GLY A 35 -2.14 8.75 -0.76
C GLY A 35 -0.87 8.06 -0.35
N LEU A 36 -0.43 8.46 0.85
CA LEU A 36 0.70 7.87 1.54
C LEU A 36 0.19 7.18 2.82
N SER A 37 0.77 6.04 3.14
CA SER A 37 0.70 5.40 4.46
C SER A 37 2.11 5.35 5.06
N PHE A 38 2.17 5.33 6.38
CA PHE A 38 3.43 5.37 7.12
C PHE A 38 3.43 4.28 8.18
N TRP A 39 4.62 3.79 8.45
CA TRP A 39 4.92 2.88 9.53
C TRP A 39 6.20 3.34 10.25
N PRO A 40 6.36 3.13 11.58
CA PRO A 40 5.47 2.43 12.52
C PRO A 40 4.05 2.99 12.61
N ARG A 41 3.04 2.16 12.94
CA ARG A 41 1.66 2.64 13.08
C ARG A 41 1.45 3.35 14.43
N SER A 42 2.24 2.96 15.42
CA SER A 42 2.32 3.64 16.71
C SER A 42 2.78 5.09 16.53
N GLN A 43 2.15 6.01 17.26
CA GLN A 43 2.57 7.42 17.30
C GLN A 43 3.79 7.65 18.19
N THR A 44 4.42 6.59 18.71
CA THR A 44 5.66 6.65 19.47
C THR A 44 6.75 5.83 18.81
N ILE A 45 7.95 6.40 18.69
CA ILE A 45 9.12 5.74 18.10
C ILE A 45 10.36 5.89 18.99
N ARG A 46 11.33 4.99 18.84
CA ARG A 46 12.62 5.07 19.54
C ARG A 46 13.61 5.96 18.78
N GLN A 47 14.75 6.24 19.39
CA GLN A 47 15.69 7.24 18.86
C GLN A 47 16.38 6.81 17.54
N ASN A 48 16.42 5.51 17.26
CA ASN A 48 17.01 4.90 16.08
C ASN A 48 15.96 4.37 15.07
N SER A 49 14.68 4.71 15.25
CA SER A 49 13.61 4.17 14.39
C SER A 49 13.75 4.56 12.92
N LEU A 50 13.46 3.58 12.05
CA LEU A 50 13.20 3.77 10.63
C LEU A 50 11.73 4.13 10.40
N LEU A 51 11.45 4.63 9.20
CA LEU A 51 10.10 4.85 8.71
C LEU A 51 9.91 4.10 7.41
N VAL A 52 8.78 3.41 7.26
CA VAL A 52 8.37 2.84 5.98
C VAL A 52 7.20 3.64 5.45
N VAL A 53 7.27 4.01 4.16
CA VAL A 53 6.25 4.81 3.50
C VAL A 53 5.76 4.06 2.28
N ASP A 54 4.46 3.81 2.19
CA ASP A 54 3.84 3.34 0.95
C ASP A 54 3.19 4.50 0.24
N ALA A 55 3.27 4.48 -1.08
CA ALA A 55 2.60 5.41 -1.94
C ALA A 55 1.73 4.67 -2.95
N TYR A 56 0.44 5.02 -2.95
CA TYR A 56 -0.54 4.40 -3.83
C TYR A 56 -0.80 5.24 -5.08
N TYR A 57 -0.94 4.55 -6.22
CA TYR A 57 -1.34 5.11 -7.51
C TYR A 57 -0.49 6.32 -7.90
N GLN A 58 -1.07 7.51 -8.13
CA GLN A 58 -0.30 8.69 -8.56
C GLN A 58 0.71 9.18 -7.51
N SER A 59 0.55 8.81 -6.23
CA SER A 59 1.51 9.20 -5.19
C SER A 59 2.85 8.50 -5.32
N GLN A 60 2.96 7.42 -6.11
CA GLN A 60 4.22 6.69 -6.32
C GLN A 60 5.35 7.58 -6.82
N VAL A 61 5.02 8.61 -7.62
CA VAL A 61 5.98 9.59 -8.15
C VAL A 61 6.77 10.31 -7.06
N LEU A 62 6.15 10.47 -5.89
CA LEU A 62 6.77 11.12 -4.73
C LEU A 62 7.93 10.30 -4.19
N LEU A 63 7.74 8.97 -4.07
CA LEU A 63 8.75 8.06 -3.56
C LEU A 63 9.83 7.77 -4.59
N THR A 64 9.46 7.57 -5.85
CA THR A 64 10.44 7.40 -6.94
C THR A 64 11.28 8.66 -7.18
N GLY A 65 10.75 9.83 -6.80
CA GLY A 65 11.45 11.11 -6.90
C GLY A 65 12.33 11.46 -5.70
N LEU A 66 12.36 10.66 -4.63
CA LEU A 66 13.15 10.97 -3.44
C LEU A 66 14.64 11.05 -3.75
N GLY A 67 15.29 12.10 -3.25
CA GLY A 67 16.71 12.38 -3.49
C GLY A 67 17.00 13.04 -4.84
N THR A 68 15.97 13.26 -5.67
CA THR A 68 16.12 13.95 -6.97
C THR A 68 15.14 15.12 -7.09
N THR A 69 13.87 14.82 -7.32
CA THR A 69 12.79 15.80 -7.51
C THR A 69 12.00 16.06 -6.24
N HIS A 70 12.17 15.21 -5.22
CA HIS A 70 11.52 15.28 -3.93
C HIS A 70 12.50 15.05 -2.79
N GLU A 71 12.22 15.67 -1.65
CA GLU A 71 12.98 15.55 -0.42
C GLU A 71 12.06 15.07 0.70
N ALA A 72 12.59 14.20 1.57
CA ALA A 72 11.93 13.73 2.77
C ALA A 72 12.70 14.19 4.01
N PHE A 73 12.01 14.68 5.03
CA PHE A 73 12.61 15.07 6.30
C PHE A 73 11.62 14.99 7.46
N LEU A 74 12.15 14.88 8.67
CA LEU A 74 11.41 15.07 9.91
C LEU A 74 11.46 16.54 10.33
N ARG A 75 10.33 17.08 10.78
CA ARG A 75 10.20 18.48 11.22
C ARG A 75 9.72 18.57 12.66
N ALA A 76 10.42 19.36 13.47
CA ALA A 76 10.03 19.74 14.84
C ALA A 76 10.29 21.25 15.05
N GLY A 77 9.25 22.08 14.96
CA GLY A 77 9.42 23.54 14.89
C GLY A 77 10.27 23.94 13.68
N ASP A 78 11.35 24.68 13.90
CA ASP A 78 12.31 25.08 12.86
C ASP A 78 13.35 24.01 12.52
N GLN A 79 13.44 22.96 13.34
CA GLN A 79 14.37 21.86 13.14
C GLN A 79 13.92 20.98 11.98
N ARG A 80 14.88 20.64 11.10
CA ARG A 80 14.71 19.66 10.03
C ARG A 80 15.79 18.60 10.11
N ILE A 81 15.39 17.33 10.06
CA ILE A 81 16.28 16.19 9.99
C ILE A 81 16.04 15.48 8.66
N PRO A 82 16.99 15.50 7.71
CA PRO A 82 16.82 14.79 6.46
C PRO A 82 16.60 13.30 6.68
N LEU A 83 15.75 12.71 5.84
CA LEU A 83 15.51 11.28 5.76
C LEU A 83 16.24 10.72 4.54
N GLU A 84 17.08 9.71 4.75
CA GLU A 84 17.79 8.99 3.69
C GLU A 84 16.97 7.81 3.22
N VAL A 85 16.93 7.60 1.91
CA VAL A 85 16.33 6.41 1.31
C VAL A 85 17.27 5.23 1.51
N VAL A 86 16.88 4.30 2.38
CA VAL A 86 17.61 3.05 2.62
C VAL A 86 17.26 2.03 1.54
N GLN A 87 15.97 1.92 1.19
CA GLN A 87 15.47 1.02 0.15
C GLN A 87 14.29 1.68 -0.57
N LEU A 88 14.18 1.42 -1.87
CA LEU A 88 13.01 1.75 -2.69
C LEU A 88 12.52 0.45 -3.34
N LEU A 89 11.25 0.11 -3.10
CA LEU A 89 10.65 -1.17 -3.44
C LEU A 89 9.39 -0.90 -4.29
N PRO A 90 9.49 -0.93 -5.63
CA PRO A 90 8.32 -0.87 -6.48
C PRO A 90 7.52 -2.17 -6.35
N GLY A 91 6.23 -2.06 -6.04
CA GLY A 91 5.32 -3.20 -6.09
C GLY A 91 4.83 -3.46 -7.51
N GLU A 92 4.06 -4.53 -7.68
CA GLU A 92 3.56 -4.96 -8.99
C GLU A 92 2.15 -4.46 -9.30
N PHE A 93 1.44 -3.89 -8.31
CA PHE A 93 0.09 -3.40 -8.49
C PHE A 93 -0.17 -2.05 -7.80
N ALA A 94 0.20 -0.97 -8.50
CA ALA A 94 -0.12 0.41 -8.15
C ALA A 94 0.36 0.89 -6.77
N VAL A 95 1.47 0.32 -6.26
CA VAL A 95 2.12 0.75 -5.03
C VAL A 95 3.63 0.80 -5.19
N THR A 96 4.26 1.74 -4.48
CA THR A 96 5.72 1.82 -4.29
C THR A 96 5.96 2.04 -2.81
N GLN A 97 7.02 1.45 -2.26
CA GLN A 97 7.40 1.60 -0.87
C GLN A 97 8.82 2.14 -0.74
N ALA A 98 9.06 2.98 0.27
CA ALA A 98 10.39 3.46 0.63
C ALA A 98 10.67 3.20 2.11
N VAL A 99 11.87 2.72 2.42
CA VAL A 99 12.40 2.66 3.78
C VAL A 99 13.30 3.86 3.99
N LEU A 100 13.01 4.65 5.02
CA LEU A 100 13.63 5.94 5.31
C LEU A 100 14.34 5.93 6.66
N ARG A 101 15.56 6.47 6.71
CA ARG A 101 16.36 6.60 7.93
C ARG A 101 16.63 8.07 8.26
N PRO A 102 16.40 8.53 9.49
CA PRO A 102 16.88 9.85 9.93
C PRO A 102 18.41 9.94 9.87
N ARG A 103 18.94 11.02 9.29
CA ARG A 103 20.41 11.25 9.21
C ARG A 103 21.11 11.42 10.55
N ARG A 104 20.34 11.65 11.62
CA ARG A 104 20.86 11.73 12.98
C ARG A 104 19.86 11.17 13.96
N GLN A 105 20.37 10.79 15.12
CA GLN A 105 19.58 10.31 16.23
C GLN A 105 18.50 11.31 16.62
N LEU A 106 17.32 10.79 16.93
CA LEU A 106 16.19 11.59 17.35
C LEU A 106 16.30 11.95 18.84
N GLU A 107 15.80 13.14 19.16
CA GLU A 107 15.81 13.67 20.52
C GLU A 107 14.55 13.24 21.28
N VAL A 108 14.74 12.65 22.46
CA VAL A 108 13.66 12.17 23.33
C VAL A 108 12.71 13.30 23.72
N GLY A 109 11.42 13.01 23.75
CA GLY A 109 10.35 13.95 24.11
C GLY A 109 9.94 14.89 22.99
N LYS A 110 10.68 14.95 21.87
CA LYS A 110 10.28 15.75 20.70
C LYS A 110 9.24 15.03 19.86
N GLN A 111 8.36 15.82 19.26
CA GLN A 111 7.43 15.37 18.22
C GLN A 111 7.94 15.76 16.84
N TYR A 112 7.99 14.80 15.93
CA TYR A 112 8.43 15.00 14.56
C TYR A 112 7.31 14.68 13.58
N GLU A 113 7.03 15.63 12.69
CA GLU A 113 6.18 15.41 11.51
C GLU A 113 7.04 14.91 10.34
N VAL A 114 6.59 13.84 9.67
CA VAL A 114 7.18 13.40 8.40
C VAL A 114 6.68 14.31 7.28
N VAL A 115 7.63 14.86 6.52
CA VAL A 115 7.35 15.78 5.42
C VAL A 115 8.02 15.28 4.15
N ILE A 116 7.25 15.13 3.08
CA ILE A 116 7.73 14.83 1.72
C ILE A 116 7.26 15.95 0.80
N VAL A 117 8.19 16.63 0.14
CA VAL A 117 7.90 17.78 -0.73
C VAL A 117 8.79 17.79 -1.97
N ALA A 118 8.38 18.52 -3.00
CA ALA A 118 9.25 18.75 -4.15
C ALA A 118 10.52 19.51 -3.73
N ALA A 119 11.67 19.09 -4.28
CA ALA A 119 12.97 19.65 -3.98
C ALA A 119 13.00 21.18 -4.23
N GLY A 120 13.67 21.91 -3.34
CA GLY A 120 13.75 23.38 -3.40
C GLY A 120 12.46 24.12 -3.02
N LYS A 121 11.34 23.45 -2.73
CA LYS A 121 10.13 24.09 -2.21
C LYS A 121 10.12 24.14 -0.68
N LYS A 122 9.66 25.25 -0.13
CA LYS A 122 9.36 25.34 1.31
C LYS A 122 8.13 24.48 1.60
N ALA A 123 8.22 23.60 2.60
CA ALA A 123 7.06 22.90 3.13
C ALA A 123 6.10 23.91 3.77
N THR A 124 5.06 24.28 3.02
CA THR A 124 3.93 25.05 3.56
C THR A 124 3.02 24.11 4.35
N GLY A 125 2.24 24.62 5.31
CA GLY A 125 1.29 23.80 6.08
C GLY A 125 0.22 23.09 5.23
N LYS A 126 0.10 23.42 3.94
CA LYS A 126 -0.82 22.84 2.96
C LYS A 126 -0.18 21.74 2.09
N THR A 127 1.12 21.46 2.24
CA THR A 127 1.86 20.50 1.39
C THR A 127 1.65 19.05 1.82
N ASN A 128 0.80 18.80 2.81
CA ASN A 128 0.58 17.48 3.38
C ASN A 128 -0.37 16.71 2.47
N LEU A 129 0.23 15.84 1.67
CA LEU A 129 -0.43 14.96 0.72
C LEU A 129 -1.48 14.11 1.43
N VAL A 130 -2.61 13.95 0.77
CA VAL A 130 -3.81 13.26 1.26
C VAL A 130 -3.45 11.84 1.72
N PHE A 131 -3.86 11.50 2.93
CA PHE A 131 -3.62 10.23 3.59
C PHE A 131 -4.80 9.30 3.31
N GLN A 132 -4.53 8.07 2.88
CA GLN A 132 -5.59 7.19 2.36
C GLN A 132 -6.59 6.71 3.42
N HIS A 133 -6.22 6.73 4.71
CA HIS A 133 -7.08 6.19 5.78
C HIS A 133 -7.27 7.09 7.01
N HIS A 134 -6.47 8.15 7.19
CA HIS A 134 -6.66 9.13 8.27
C HIS A 134 -6.32 10.53 7.79
N ARG A 135 -7.31 11.44 7.71
CA ARG A 135 -7.02 12.87 7.47
C ARG A 135 -6.10 13.39 8.58
N GLY A 136 -4.79 13.47 8.36
CA GLY A 136 -3.89 13.96 9.40
C GLY A 136 -2.43 13.73 9.10
N LYS A 137 -1.58 14.53 9.75
CA LYS A 137 -0.12 14.47 9.61
C LYS A 137 0.44 13.16 10.16
N ALA A 138 1.48 12.60 9.54
CA ALA A 138 2.29 11.55 10.14
C ALA A 138 3.21 12.19 11.19
N VAL A 139 2.86 12.05 12.47
CA VAL A 139 3.57 12.66 13.60
C VAL A 139 3.95 11.58 14.60
N TYR A 140 5.20 11.60 15.04
CA TYR A 140 5.75 10.65 16.01
C TYR A 140 6.35 11.36 17.21
N THR A 141 6.06 10.88 18.41
CA THR A 141 6.73 11.28 19.66
C THR A 141 7.91 10.34 19.91
N VAL A 142 9.08 10.89 20.19
CA VAL A 142 10.28 10.10 20.44
C VAL A 142 10.36 9.71 21.91
N VAL A 143 10.44 8.41 22.18
CA VAL A 143 10.64 7.88 23.53
C VAL A 143 12.11 7.52 23.76
N ALA A 144 12.51 7.46 25.03
CA ALA A 144 13.85 7.04 25.39
C ALA A 144 14.09 5.56 25.04
N GLY A 145 15.33 5.27 24.67
CA GLY A 145 15.77 3.91 24.33
C GLY A 145 16.16 3.79 22.86
N GLN A 146 17.03 2.81 22.64
CA GLN A 146 17.39 2.28 21.33
C GLN A 146 16.97 0.82 21.29
N ASP A 147 16.67 0.35 20.09
CA ASP A 147 16.40 -1.06 19.86
C ASP A 147 17.41 -1.62 18.87
N ASP A 148 18.21 -2.56 19.34
CA ASP A 148 19.26 -3.22 18.57
C ASP A 148 19.01 -4.75 18.50
N THR A 149 17.82 -5.20 18.91
CA THR A 149 17.46 -6.63 18.93
C THR A 149 16.61 -6.95 17.72
N ALA A 150 17.07 -7.90 16.89
CA ALA A 150 16.31 -8.28 15.71
C ALA A 150 15.06 -9.13 16.05
N PRO A 151 13.95 -8.96 15.32
CA PRO A 151 12.73 -9.75 15.47
C PRO A 151 12.99 -11.20 15.10
N GLN A 152 12.37 -12.15 15.80
CA GLN A 152 12.61 -13.58 15.59
C GLN A 152 11.35 -14.35 15.24
N TRP A 153 11.46 -15.32 14.33
CA TRP A 153 10.38 -16.28 14.09
C TRP A 153 10.27 -17.25 15.27
N LEU A 154 9.13 -17.24 15.96
CA LEU A 154 8.71 -18.31 16.88
C LEU A 154 8.20 -19.52 16.11
N THR A 155 7.40 -19.26 15.07
CA THR A 155 6.96 -20.27 14.11
C THR A 155 7.10 -19.71 12.72
N LEU A 156 7.80 -20.43 11.85
CA LEU A 156 8.00 -20.04 10.46
C LEU A 156 6.66 -19.96 9.71
N PRO A 157 6.51 -19.01 8.77
CA PRO A 157 5.33 -18.91 7.93
C PRO A 157 5.06 -20.21 7.17
N THR A 158 3.80 -20.62 7.17
CA THR A 158 3.29 -21.74 6.36
C THR A 158 2.01 -21.29 5.66
N GLU A 159 1.78 -21.77 4.43
CA GLU A 159 0.54 -21.49 3.70
C GLU A 159 -0.67 -21.99 4.51
N LYS A 160 -1.69 -21.15 4.64
CA LYS A 160 -2.94 -21.45 5.35
C LYS A 160 -4.17 -21.38 4.46
N GLY A 161 -4.12 -20.54 3.45
CA GLY A 161 -5.29 -20.25 2.64
C GLY A 161 -4.95 -19.48 1.39
N GLN A 162 -5.96 -19.35 0.56
CA GLN A 162 -5.91 -18.65 -0.71
C GLN A 162 -7.23 -17.92 -0.90
N GLN A 163 -7.16 -16.71 -1.43
CA GLN A 163 -8.33 -15.90 -1.69
C GLN A 163 -8.35 -15.46 -3.15
N TYR A 164 -9.51 -15.64 -3.78
CA TYR A 164 -9.85 -15.02 -5.05
C TYR A 164 -11.27 -14.49 -4.93
N GLN A 165 -11.43 -13.19 -4.77
CA GLN A 165 -12.75 -12.57 -4.63
C GLN A 165 -12.94 -11.49 -5.69
N GLU A 166 -13.97 -11.67 -6.51
CA GLU A 166 -14.32 -10.70 -7.55
C GLU A 166 -15.08 -9.52 -6.99
N PHE A 167 -14.71 -8.32 -7.44
CA PHE A 167 -15.41 -7.08 -7.14
C PHE A 167 -15.54 -6.22 -8.40
N GLY A 168 -16.35 -5.16 -8.32
CA GLY A 168 -16.62 -4.30 -9.48
C GLY A 168 -15.40 -3.58 -10.06
N CYS A 169 -14.30 -3.45 -9.32
CA CYS A 169 -13.06 -2.80 -9.76
C CYS A 169 -11.93 -3.78 -10.07
N GLY A 170 -12.21 -5.09 -10.10
CA GLY A 170 -11.23 -6.16 -10.22
C GLY A 170 -11.16 -7.03 -8.96
N PRO A 171 -10.48 -8.17 -9.04
CA PRO A 171 -10.43 -9.12 -7.95
C PRO A 171 -9.45 -8.70 -6.86
N GLU A 172 -9.71 -9.18 -5.65
CA GLU A 172 -8.71 -9.35 -4.60
C GLU A 172 -8.15 -10.76 -4.69
N VAL A 173 -6.83 -10.86 -4.74
CA VAL A 173 -6.10 -12.11 -4.94
C VAL A 173 -4.97 -12.19 -3.92
N SER A 174 -4.99 -13.19 -3.05
CA SER A 174 -3.92 -13.43 -2.07
C SER A 174 -3.67 -14.91 -1.83
N VAL A 175 -2.44 -15.21 -1.41
CA VAL A 175 -2.10 -16.43 -0.70
C VAL A 175 -1.68 -16.04 0.70
N ASP A 176 -2.24 -16.74 1.68
CA ASP A 176 -2.17 -16.36 3.08
C ASP A 176 -1.16 -17.28 3.77
N PHE A 177 -0.09 -16.68 4.28
CA PHE A 177 0.92 -17.38 5.07
C PHE A 177 0.79 -16.99 6.53
N MET A 178 0.83 -17.93 7.46
CA MET A 178 0.78 -17.63 8.89
C MET A 178 2.06 -18.05 9.58
N GLY A 179 2.67 -17.10 10.28
CA GLY A 179 3.82 -17.32 11.17
C GLY A 179 3.66 -16.49 12.44
N ARG A 180 4.51 -16.75 13.43
CA ARG A 180 4.52 -16.00 14.70
C ARG A 180 5.90 -15.41 14.91
N VAL A 181 5.92 -14.14 15.27
CA VAL A 181 7.15 -13.38 15.54
C VAL A 181 7.18 -12.99 17.01
N GLN A 182 8.37 -13.05 17.58
CA GLN A 182 8.68 -12.43 18.86
C GLN A 182 9.51 -11.17 18.58
N ASP A 183 9.01 -10.03 19.03
CA ASP A 183 9.70 -8.74 19.02
C ASP A 183 9.09 -7.83 20.10
N ASP A 184 9.89 -6.90 20.62
CA ASP A 184 9.45 -5.91 21.62
C ASP A 184 8.93 -4.61 20.97
N SER A 185 8.85 -4.58 19.64
CA SER A 185 8.39 -3.46 18.82
C SER A 185 7.48 -3.92 17.68
N GLU A 186 6.96 -2.97 16.91
CA GLU A 186 6.28 -3.31 15.66
C GLU A 186 7.28 -3.90 14.66
N TYR A 187 6.84 -4.90 13.91
CA TYR A 187 7.63 -5.56 12.89
C TYR A 187 6.91 -5.64 11.55
N LEU A 188 7.70 -5.90 10.52
CA LEU A 188 7.30 -6.12 9.14
C LEU A 188 7.89 -7.43 8.64
N VAL A 189 7.19 -8.05 7.69
CA VAL A 189 7.70 -9.20 6.94
C VAL A 189 8.11 -8.72 5.55
N LYS A 190 9.40 -8.81 5.24
CA LYS A 190 9.88 -8.63 3.87
C LYS A 190 9.62 -9.91 3.08
N ALA A 191 8.56 -9.88 2.29
CA ALA A 191 8.29 -10.93 1.33
C ALA A 191 9.10 -10.69 0.05
N THR A 192 9.84 -11.68 -0.42
CA THR A 192 10.41 -11.70 -1.78
C THR A 192 9.73 -12.81 -2.56
N VAL A 193 8.88 -12.43 -3.50
CA VAL A 193 8.09 -13.36 -4.33
C VAL A 193 8.75 -13.51 -5.68
N GLN A 194 9.04 -14.74 -6.08
CA GLN A 194 9.59 -15.06 -7.40
C GLN A 194 8.56 -15.82 -8.23
N ASN A 195 8.30 -15.35 -9.45
CA ASN A 195 7.57 -16.11 -10.44
C ASN A 195 8.47 -17.21 -11.00
N LEU A 196 8.11 -18.48 -10.79
CA LEU A 196 8.96 -19.61 -11.19
C LEU A 196 8.99 -19.85 -12.71
N THR A 197 8.04 -19.25 -13.45
CA THR A 197 8.02 -19.31 -14.91
C THR A 197 8.95 -18.27 -15.53
N THR A 198 8.93 -17.03 -15.02
CA THR A 198 9.71 -15.93 -15.60
C THR A 198 11.04 -15.67 -14.90
N GLY A 199 11.23 -16.19 -13.69
CA GLY A 199 12.37 -15.91 -12.82
C GLY A 199 12.34 -14.52 -12.17
N GLN A 200 11.37 -13.66 -12.53
CA GLN A 200 11.24 -12.31 -11.98
C GLN A 200 10.91 -12.38 -10.50
N ALA A 201 11.61 -11.58 -9.70
CA ALA A 201 11.39 -11.46 -8.28
C ALA A 201 11.06 -10.02 -7.88
N THR A 202 10.10 -9.86 -6.98
CA THR A 202 9.72 -8.59 -6.37
C THR A 202 9.79 -8.72 -4.86
N SER A 203 10.27 -7.68 -4.17
CA SER A 203 10.32 -7.63 -2.71
C SER A 203 9.47 -6.48 -2.18
N TYR A 204 8.78 -6.70 -1.06
CA TYR A 204 7.97 -5.69 -0.39
C TYR A 204 7.85 -5.99 1.11
N TYR A 205 7.80 -4.97 1.96
CA TYR A 205 7.49 -5.16 3.38
C TYR A 205 5.98 -5.17 3.59
N LEU A 206 5.49 -6.20 4.26
CA LEU A 206 4.09 -6.44 4.54
C LEU A 206 3.83 -6.35 6.04
N HIS A 207 2.64 -5.84 6.39
CA HIS A 207 2.12 -5.87 7.75
C HIS A 207 1.36 -7.18 7.95
N PRO A 208 1.80 -8.05 8.86
CA PRO A 208 0.94 -9.12 9.32
C PRO A 208 -0.29 -8.56 10.03
N ASP A 209 -1.40 -9.30 9.99
CA ASP A 209 -2.54 -9.03 10.86
C ASP A 209 -2.22 -9.40 12.33
N GLU A 210 -3.20 -9.19 13.22
CA GLU A 210 -3.07 -9.50 14.64
C GLU A 210 -2.87 -11.01 14.92
N GLN A 211 -3.25 -11.88 13.98
CA GLN A 211 -3.09 -13.33 14.05
C GLN A 211 -1.73 -13.80 13.47
N GLY A 212 -0.95 -12.90 12.86
CA GLY A 212 0.30 -13.21 12.19
C GLY A 212 0.13 -13.69 10.74
N THR A 213 -1.02 -13.45 10.12
CA THR A 213 -1.28 -13.73 8.70
C THR A 213 -0.61 -12.68 7.82
N ILE A 214 0.09 -13.15 6.81
CA ILE A 214 0.84 -12.39 5.82
C ILE A 214 0.16 -12.62 4.48
N TYR A 215 -0.43 -11.56 3.92
CA TYR A 215 -1.16 -11.62 2.66
C TYR A 215 -0.21 -11.36 1.49
N ILE A 216 0.09 -12.40 0.70
CA ILE A 216 0.91 -12.29 -0.51
C ILE A 216 -0.02 -12.09 -1.70
N GLY A 217 -0.10 -10.86 -2.23
CA GLY A 217 -0.91 -10.56 -3.40
C GLY A 217 -1.35 -9.11 -3.45
N HIS A 218 -2.62 -8.90 -3.81
CA HIS A 218 -3.21 -7.57 -3.91
C HIS A 218 -4.70 -7.53 -3.58
N GLY A 219 -5.15 -6.36 -3.11
CA GLY A 219 -6.56 -6.01 -3.02
C GLY A 219 -7.13 -5.57 -4.38
N MET A 220 -8.40 -5.18 -4.39
CA MET A 220 -9.09 -4.69 -5.59
C MET A 220 -8.36 -3.56 -6.33
N CYS A 221 -7.72 -2.66 -5.59
CA CYS A 221 -7.23 -1.40 -6.12
C CYS A 221 -5.69 -1.34 -6.16
N GLY A 222 -5.00 -2.16 -5.37
CA GLY A 222 -3.55 -2.09 -5.23
C GLY A 222 -2.99 -3.21 -4.37
N GLY A 223 -1.68 -3.44 -4.48
CA GLY A 223 -0.97 -4.41 -3.67
C GLY A 223 0.45 -4.67 -4.14
N ALA A 224 1.23 -5.30 -3.26
CA ALA A 224 2.64 -5.54 -3.46
C ALA A 224 2.92 -6.47 -4.64
N PHE A 225 2.08 -7.49 -4.86
CA PHE A 225 2.34 -8.56 -5.81
C PHE A 225 1.13 -8.78 -6.73
N ARG A 226 1.39 -8.93 -8.03
CA ARG A 226 0.37 -9.21 -9.04
C ARG A 226 0.46 -10.67 -9.45
N LEU A 227 -0.20 -11.51 -8.67
CA LEU A 227 -0.23 -12.95 -8.91
C LEU A 227 -1.06 -13.27 -10.17
N GLN A 228 -0.48 -14.05 -11.07
CA GLN A 228 -1.15 -14.52 -12.28
C GLN A 228 -1.86 -15.83 -11.97
N ASN A 229 -3.16 -15.90 -12.28
CA ASN A 229 -4.02 -17.05 -11.98
C ASN A 229 -3.36 -18.40 -12.29
N GLY A 230 -3.27 -19.27 -11.28
CA GLY A 230 -2.76 -20.64 -11.42
C GLY A 230 -1.27 -20.76 -11.72
N LYS A 231 -0.50 -19.67 -11.73
CA LYS A 231 0.96 -19.72 -11.90
C LYS A 231 1.66 -20.10 -10.60
N SER A 232 2.84 -20.70 -10.74
CA SER A 232 3.66 -21.14 -9.62
C SER A 232 4.67 -20.08 -9.21
N TYR A 233 4.81 -19.89 -7.92
CA TYR A 233 5.67 -18.90 -7.30
C TYR A 233 6.45 -19.53 -6.14
N SER A 234 7.45 -18.80 -5.66
CA SER A 234 8.06 -19.05 -4.36
C SER A 234 8.15 -17.75 -3.57
N VAL A 235 8.16 -17.85 -2.23
CA VAL A 235 8.32 -16.69 -1.34
C VAL A 235 9.35 -16.95 -0.25
N THR A 236 10.14 -15.93 0.07
CA THR A 236 10.95 -15.88 1.31
C THR A 236 10.44 -14.77 2.22
N CYS A 237 10.53 -14.96 3.53
CA CYS A 237 9.90 -14.10 4.53
C CYS A 237 10.93 -13.62 5.58
N ALA A 238 11.75 -12.64 5.23
CA ALA A 238 12.65 -12.01 6.21
C ALA A 238 11.88 -11.06 7.13
N LEU A 239 12.44 -10.71 8.29
CA LEU A 239 11.82 -9.79 9.25
C LEU A 239 12.60 -8.48 9.34
N MET A 240 11.88 -7.40 9.67
CA MET A 240 12.46 -6.11 10.04
C MET A 240 11.61 -5.46 11.13
N ASP A 241 12.25 -4.91 12.16
CA ASP A 241 11.58 -4.15 13.21
C ASP A 241 11.62 -2.63 12.97
N ALA A 242 10.98 -1.87 13.87
CA ALA A 242 10.90 -0.42 13.79
C ALA A 242 12.24 0.30 13.86
N ALA A 243 13.30 -0.33 14.37
CA ALA A 243 14.66 0.21 14.39
C ALA A 243 15.49 -0.18 13.16
N GLY A 244 14.97 -1.09 12.32
CA GLY A 244 15.66 -1.59 11.15
C GLY A 244 16.58 -2.76 11.43
N ASN A 245 16.48 -3.40 12.60
CA ASN A 245 17.12 -4.69 12.84
C ASN A 245 16.40 -5.74 11.99
N THR A 246 17.17 -6.68 11.43
CA THR A 246 16.62 -7.65 10.48
C THR A 246 17.00 -9.06 10.84
N THR A 247 16.07 -9.98 10.57
CA THR A 247 16.33 -11.43 10.60
C THR A 247 16.16 -11.97 9.20
N ALA A 248 17.26 -12.47 8.63
CA ALA A 248 17.29 -13.03 7.30
C ALA A 248 16.46 -14.34 7.24
N TRP A 249 15.86 -14.58 6.08
CA TRP A 249 15.26 -15.88 5.79
C TRP A 249 16.35 -16.89 5.45
N THR A 250 16.47 -17.95 6.25
CA THR A 250 17.51 -18.99 6.11
C THR A 250 17.00 -20.33 5.60
N GLN A 251 15.68 -20.43 5.40
CA GLN A 251 15.03 -21.65 4.93
C GLN A 251 14.95 -21.66 3.40
N PRO A 252 14.65 -22.81 2.77
CA PRO A 252 14.22 -22.82 1.38
C PRO A 252 13.03 -21.88 1.14
N ALA A 253 12.93 -21.34 -0.07
CA ALA A 253 11.77 -20.54 -0.45
C ALA A 253 10.50 -21.41 -0.43
N LEU A 254 9.41 -20.87 0.10
CA LEU A 254 8.14 -21.57 0.22
C LEU A 254 7.44 -21.57 -1.15
N PRO A 255 7.22 -22.72 -1.79
CA PRO A 255 6.49 -22.76 -3.05
C PRO A 255 4.99 -22.55 -2.81
N PHE A 256 4.31 -21.91 -3.74
CA PHE A 256 2.86 -21.80 -3.74
C PHE A 256 2.32 -21.61 -5.17
N THR A 257 1.01 -21.79 -5.33
CA THR A 257 0.31 -21.54 -6.59
C THR A 257 -0.68 -20.42 -6.40
N ALA A 258 -0.70 -19.48 -7.34
CA ALA A 258 -1.63 -18.36 -7.29
C ALA A 258 -3.10 -18.85 -7.38
N PRO A 259 -4.03 -18.22 -6.64
CA PRO A 259 -5.43 -18.59 -6.67
C PRO A 259 -6.04 -18.48 -8.08
N VAL A 260 -7.10 -19.24 -8.33
CA VAL A 260 -7.90 -19.16 -9.56
C VAL A 260 -9.35 -18.80 -9.22
N PRO A 261 -10.10 -18.15 -10.15
CA PRO A 261 -11.50 -17.86 -9.94
C PRO A 261 -12.30 -19.13 -9.63
N ASN A 262 -13.00 -19.16 -8.50
CA ASN A 262 -13.90 -20.26 -8.18
C ASN A 262 -15.29 -19.98 -8.77
N HIS A 263 -15.61 -20.62 -9.90
CA HIS A 263 -16.88 -20.44 -10.60
C HIS A 263 -18.13 -20.80 -9.77
N LYS A 264 -18.01 -21.55 -8.66
CA LYS A 264 -19.15 -21.93 -7.81
C LYS A 264 -19.61 -20.83 -6.83
N ALA A 265 -18.85 -19.76 -6.64
CA ALA A 265 -19.20 -18.68 -5.70
C ALA A 265 -19.91 -17.48 -6.36
N LEU A 266 -20.12 -17.51 -7.69
CA LEU A 266 -20.68 -16.39 -8.47
C LEU A 266 -22.22 -16.39 -8.57
N VAL A 267 -22.91 -17.34 -7.94
CA VAL A 267 -24.37 -17.28 -7.83
C VAL A 267 -24.73 -16.31 -6.71
N LYS A 268 -24.97 -15.05 -7.10
CA LYS A 268 -25.60 -14.04 -6.25
C LYS A 268 -26.93 -14.64 -5.75
N PRO A 269 -27.25 -14.64 -4.44
CA PRO A 269 -28.61 -14.94 -4.03
C PRO A 269 -29.53 -13.92 -4.70
N GLU A 270 -30.51 -14.44 -5.42
CA GLU A 270 -31.57 -13.64 -6.04
C GLU A 270 -32.17 -12.74 -4.95
N PRO A 271 -32.37 -11.43 -5.20
CA PRO A 271 -33.04 -10.58 -4.24
C PRO A 271 -34.45 -11.15 -4.02
N ARG A 272 -34.69 -11.72 -2.83
CA ARG A 272 -36.05 -12.04 -2.40
C ARG A 272 -36.83 -10.73 -2.43
N LEU A 273 -37.83 -10.68 -3.31
CA LEU A 273 -38.80 -9.60 -3.32
C LEU A 273 -39.47 -9.58 -1.94
N PRO A 274 -39.65 -8.40 -1.32
CA PRO A 274 -40.39 -8.32 -0.06
C PRO A 274 -41.86 -8.61 -0.34
N GLY A 275 -42.33 -9.81 0.02
CA GLY A 275 -43.75 -10.15 0.02
C GLY A 275 -44.17 -11.51 -0.55
N GLU A 276 -43.36 -12.57 -0.39
CA GLU A 276 -43.83 -13.97 -0.50
C GLU A 276 -43.44 -14.78 0.74
#